data_AF-A0A165YIA2-F1
#
_entry.id   AF-A0A165YIA2-F1
#
_cell.length_a   1.000
_cell.length_b   1.000
_cell.length_c   1.000
_cell.angle_alpha   90.00
_cell.angle_beta   90.00
_cell.angle_gamma   90.00
#
_symmetry.space_group_name_H-M   'P 1'
#
loop_
_entity.id
_entity.type
_entity.pdbx_description
1 polymer ?
#
loop_
_entity_poly.entity_id
_entity_poly.type
_entity_poly.pdbx_seq_one_letter_code
_entity_poly.pdbx_strand_id
1 'polypeptide(L)'
;MNIEPSVYEPTYISILLILLGLGYLFLIGLAISKYQFKISGKIFLVISIVIYLLVGAYMVGTGYYIDEEAPDALVFHKFGFLELIILSYAYIFLGLAVGFGKRKDN
;
A
#
# COMPACT_ATOMS: atom_id res chain seq x y z
N MET A 1 35.50 -19.50 3.86
CA MET A 1 34.59 -18.34 3.97
C MET A 1 33.38 -18.66 3.11
N ASN A 2 32.28 -19.11 3.74
CA ASN A 2 31.03 -19.35 3.02
C ASN A 2 30.42 -17.99 2.73
N ILE A 3 30.36 -17.63 1.44
CA ILE A 3 29.66 -16.43 1.00
C ILE A 3 28.20 -16.87 0.92
N GLU A 4 27.41 -16.59 1.95
CA GLU A 4 25.96 -16.65 1.80
C GLU A 4 25.57 -15.68 0.69
N PRO A 5 24.70 -16.07 -0.25
CA PRO A 5 24.20 -15.12 -1.23
C PRO A 5 23.35 -14.11 -0.47
N SER A 6 23.91 -12.94 -0.16
CA SER A 6 23.16 -11.81 0.32
C SER A 6 22.14 -11.45 -0.76
N VAL A 7 20.89 -11.84 -0.56
CA VAL A 7 19.79 -11.47 -1.45
C VAL A 7 19.70 -9.95 -1.38
N TYR A 8 20.12 -9.28 -2.45
CA TYR A 8 20.12 -7.82 -2.53
C TYR A 8 18.66 -7.33 -2.52
N GLU A 9 18.24 -6.72 -1.41
CA GLU A 9 16.97 -6.01 -1.35
C GLU A 9 17.15 -4.60 -1.89
N PRO A 10 16.50 -4.26 -3.03
CA PRO A 10 16.74 -2.99 -3.64
C PRO A 10 16.01 -1.86 -2.90
N THR A 11 16.76 -0.87 -2.40
CA THR A 11 16.24 0.32 -1.70
C THR A 11 15.18 1.08 -2.52
N TYR A 12 15.24 0.99 -3.85
CA TYR A 12 14.26 1.61 -4.74
C TYR A 12 12.84 1.05 -4.55
N ILE A 13 12.68 -0.20 -4.08
CA ILE A 13 11.36 -0.81 -3.84
C ILE A 13 10.66 -0.12 -2.67
N SER A 14 11.36 0.11 -1.56
CA SER A 14 10.80 0.80 -0.40
C SER A 14 10.45 2.27 -0.72
N ILE A 15 11.28 2.94 -1.54
CA ILE A 15 10.97 4.30 -2.03
C ILE A 15 9.71 4.28 -2.91
N LEU A 16 9.61 3.34 -3.84
CA LEU A 16 8.44 3.15 -4.69
C LEU A 16 7.18 2.88 -3.86
N LEU A 17 7.29 2.03 -2.83
CA LEU A 17 6.20 1.72 -1.91
C LEU A 17 5.67 2.98 -1.21
N ILE A 18 6.55 3.83 -0.68
CA ILE A 18 6.16 5.08 -0.02
C ILE A 18 5.48 6.04 -1.02
N LEU A 19 6.05 6.19 -2.21
CA LEU A 19 5.49 7.05 -3.26
C LEU A 19 4.08 6.60 -3.68
N LEU A 20 3.88 5.29 -3.85
CA LEU A 20 2.57 4.73 -4.13
C LEU A 20 1.64 4.85 -2.93
N GLY A 21 2.11 4.63 -1.71
CA GLY A 21 1.29 4.84 -0.50
C GLY A 21 0.71 6.26 -0.43
N LEU A 22 1.54 7.27 -0.66
CA LEU A 22 1.10 8.68 -0.73
C LEU A 22 0.17 8.94 -1.93
N GLY A 23 0.52 8.40 -3.10
CA GLY A 23 -0.31 8.52 -4.31
C GLY A 23 -1.71 7.94 -4.14
N TYR A 24 -1.84 6.85 -3.38
CA TYR A 24 -3.11 6.22 -3.07
C TYR A 24 -4.04 7.17 -2.30
N LEU A 25 -3.54 7.87 -1.27
CA LEU A 25 -4.33 8.85 -0.51
C LEU A 25 -4.87 9.96 -1.41
N PHE A 26 -4.05 10.48 -2.33
CA PHE A 26 -4.47 11.48 -3.29
C PHE A 26 -5.60 10.95 -4.20
N LEU A 27 -5.43 9.75 -4.74
CA LEU A 27 -6.43 9.13 -5.62
C LEU A 27 -7.75 8.84 -4.90
N ILE A 28 -7.70 8.45 -3.63
CA ILE A 28 -8.91 8.23 -2.83
C ILE A 28 -9.68 9.53 -2.63
N GLY A 29 -8.98 10.62 -2.33
CA GLY A 29 -9.58 11.94 -2.18
C GLY A 29 -10.23 12.40 -3.48
N LEU A 30 -9.55 12.19 -4.60
CA LEU A 30 -10.08 12.48 -5.93
C LEU A 30 -11.31 11.64 -6.26
N ALA A 31 -11.27 10.34 -5.97
CA ALA A 31 -12.36 9.41 -6.21
C ALA A 31 -13.62 9.81 -5.42
N ILE A 32 -13.49 10.09 -4.12
CA ILE A 32 -14.59 10.53 -3.24
C ILE A 32 -15.14 11.88 -3.67
N SER A 33 -14.27 12.79 -4.10
CA SER A 33 -14.66 14.12 -4.59
C SER A 33 -15.47 14.02 -5.88
N LYS A 34 -14.98 13.27 -6.88
CA LYS A 34 -15.53 13.27 -8.24
C LYS A 34 -16.60 12.21 -8.53
N TYR A 35 -16.74 11.18 -7.69
CA TYR A 35 -17.66 10.07 -7.96
C TYR A 35 -18.70 9.90 -6.85
N GLN A 36 -19.91 9.56 -7.25
CA GLN A 36 -20.99 9.04 -6.39
C GLN A 36 -21.00 7.52 -6.48
N PHE A 37 -20.76 6.88 -5.34
CA PHE A 37 -20.69 5.41 -5.25
C PHE A 37 -22.04 4.81 -4.85
N LYS A 38 -22.50 3.84 -5.65
CA LYS A 38 -23.57 2.92 -5.28
C LYS A 38 -23.08 1.91 -4.24
N ILE A 39 -23.97 1.06 -3.70
CA ILE A 39 -23.63 0.05 -2.68
C ILE A 39 -22.45 -0.83 -3.10
N SER A 40 -22.44 -1.34 -4.34
CA SER A 40 -21.33 -2.14 -4.87
C SER A 40 -20.00 -1.37 -4.90
N GLY A 41 -20.02 -0.12 -5.39
CA GLY A 41 -18.84 0.75 -5.40
C GLY A 41 -18.34 1.09 -3.98
N LYS A 42 -19.25 1.28 -3.02
CA LYS A 42 -18.89 1.50 -1.61
C LYS A 42 -18.20 0.29 -1.00
N ILE A 43 -18.66 -0.94 -1.29
CA ILE A 43 -18.01 -2.16 -0.81
C ILE A 43 -16.56 -2.22 -1.29
N PHE A 44 -16.32 -2.01 -2.59
CA PHE A 44 -14.97 -2.00 -3.13
C PHE A 44 -14.10 -0.88 -2.57
N LEU A 45 -14.67 0.32 -2.34
CA LEU A 45 -13.96 1.43 -1.72
C LEU A 45 -13.54 1.10 -0.28
N VAL A 46 -14.41 0.47 0.50
CA VAL A 46 -14.09 0.04 1.87
C VAL A 46 -13.01 -1.03 1.86
N ILE A 47 -13.11 -2.05 1.00
CA ILE A 47 -12.08 -3.10 0.87
C ILE A 47 -10.73 -2.47 0.52
N SER A 48 -10.72 -1.54 -0.44
CA SER A 48 -9.55 -0.78 -0.86
C SER A 48 -8.88 -0.07 0.33
N ILE A 49 -9.66 0.66 1.14
CA ILE A 49 -9.16 1.34 2.36
C ILE A 49 -8.62 0.35 3.38
N VAL A 50 -9.33 -0.74 3.64
CA VAL A 50 -8.92 -1.76 4.62
C VAL A 50 -7.58 -2.38 4.23
N ILE A 51 -7.39 -2.70 2.95
CA ILE A 51 -6.11 -3.25 2.45
C ILE A 51 -5.00 -2.22 2.61
N TYR A 52 -5.24 -0.95 2.27
CA TYR A 52 -4.25 0.11 2.46
C TYR A 52 -3.82 0.25 3.93
N LEU A 53 -4.78 0.23 4.86
CA LEU A 53 -4.50 0.28 6.29
C LEU A 53 -3.76 -0.97 6.77
N LEU A 54 -4.06 -2.14 6.21
CA LEU A 54 -3.36 -3.38 6.50
C LEU A 54 -1.87 -3.30 6.08
N VAL A 55 -1.57 -2.71 4.93
CA VAL A 55 -0.18 -2.45 4.50
C VAL A 55 0.53 -1.56 5.52
N GLY A 56 -0.09 -0.44 5.92
CA GLY A 56 0.48 0.45 6.93
C GLY A 56 0.70 -0.25 8.27
N ALA A 57 -0.27 -1.04 8.72
CA ALA A 57 -0.14 -1.84 9.95
C ALA A 57 0.99 -2.87 9.85
N TYR A 58 1.15 -3.52 8.69
CA TYR A 58 2.23 -4.46 8.44
C TYR A 58 3.60 -3.78 8.49
N MET A 59 3.74 -2.60 7.88
CA MET A 59 4.98 -1.81 7.89
C MET A 59 5.32 -1.26 9.29
N VAL A 60 4.33 -0.99 10.13
CA VAL A 60 4.57 -0.51 11.52
C VAL A 60 4.83 -1.68 12.48
N GLY A 61 4.10 -2.79 12.34
CA GLY A 61 4.15 -3.92 13.27
C GLY A 61 5.39 -4.82 13.15
N THR A 62 5.98 -4.87 11.97
CA THR A 62 7.29 -5.50 11.70
C THR A 62 8.48 -4.78 12.37
N GLY A 63 8.28 -3.55 12.85
CA GLY A 63 9.21 -2.92 13.79
C GLY A 63 9.28 -3.63 15.15
N TYR A 64 8.24 -4.39 15.52
CA TYR A 64 8.11 -5.03 16.84
C TYR A 64 8.63 -6.46 16.93
N TYR A 65 8.82 -7.15 15.79
CA TYR A 65 9.25 -8.56 15.75
C TYR A 65 10.74 -8.75 15.43
N ILE A 66 11.48 -7.66 15.23
CA ILE A 66 12.92 -7.69 14.91
C ILE A 66 13.66 -7.03 16.08
N ASP A 67 13.69 -7.74 17.21
CA ASP A 67 14.53 -7.42 18.38
C ASP A 67 15.73 -8.38 18.49
N GLU A 68 16.11 -9.03 17.39
CA GLU A 68 17.37 -9.78 17.26
C GLU A 68 18.27 -9.06 16.26
N GLU A 69 19.19 -8.24 16.80
CA GLU A 69 20.46 -7.76 16.22
C GLU A 69 20.47 -7.30 14.74
N ALA A 70 19.49 -6.53 14.30
CA ALA A 70 19.64 -5.75 13.07
C ALA A 70 20.24 -4.37 13.42
N PRO A 71 21.46 -4.02 12.95
CA PRO A 71 22.07 -2.72 13.24
C PRO A 71 21.16 -1.59 12.73
N ASP A 72 21.18 -0.52 13.51
CA ASP A 72 20.29 0.62 13.50
C ASP A 72 19.86 1.18 12.12
N ALA A 73 18.59 1.59 12.07
CA ALA A 73 18.15 2.80 11.38
C ALA A 73 18.03 2.82 9.83
N LEU A 74 17.66 1.72 9.18
CA LEU A 74 17.22 1.79 7.77
C LEU A 74 15.78 1.26 7.61
N VAL A 75 14.82 2.19 7.65
CA VAL A 75 13.41 2.04 7.25
C VAL A 75 13.27 1.37 5.86
N PHE A 76 14.34 1.38 5.06
CA PHE A 76 14.41 0.91 3.68
C PHE A 76 14.91 -0.53 3.50
N HIS A 77 15.12 -1.30 4.57
CA HIS A 77 15.62 -2.70 4.48
C HIS A 77 14.67 -3.74 5.09
N LYS A 78 13.48 -3.32 5.52
CA LYS A 78 12.52 -4.22 6.19
C LYS A 78 11.20 -4.40 5.41
N PHE A 79 10.88 -3.51 4.47
CA PHE A 79 9.62 -3.51 3.71
C PHE A 79 9.85 -3.26 2.23
N GLY A 80 9.12 -3.97 1.38
CA GLY A 80 9.24 -3.77 -0.05
C GLY A 80 8.25 -4.56 -0.88
N PHE A 81 8.60 -5.79 -1.26
CA PHE A 81 7.86 -6.51 -2.29
C PHE A 81 6.49 -7.00 -1.84
N LEU A 82 6.39 -7.55 -0.62
CA LEU A 82 5.12 -8.08 -0.12
C LEU A 82 4.10 -6.95 0.06
N GLU A 83 4.51 -5.85 0.67
CA GLU A 83 3.71 -4.66 0.88
C GLU A 83 3.31 -4.03 -0.44
N LEU A 84 4.19 -4.04 -1.44
CA LEU A 84 3.88 -3.54 -2.78
C LEU A 84 2.82 -4.40 -3.47
N ILE A 85 2.90 -5.73 -3.33
CA ILE A 85 1.88 -6.66 -3.82
C ILE A 85 0.55 -6.38 -3.11
N ILE A 86 0.54 -6.28 -1.79
CA ILE A 86 -0.69 -6.01 -1.02
C ILE A 86 -1.26 -4.63 -1.39
N LEU A 87 -0.42 -3.60 -1.50
CA LEU A 87 -0.81 -2.25 -1.90
C LEU A 87 -1.43 -2.24 -3.29
N SER A 88 -0.94 -3.06 -4.23
CA SER A 88 -1.53 -3.17 -5.58
C SER A 88 -3.01 -3.57 -5.53
N TYR A 89 -3.42 -4.42 -4.58
CA TYR A 89 -4.83 -4.77 -4.40
C TYR A 89 -5.65 -3.58 -3.93
N ALA A 90 -5.13 -2.72 -3.05
CA ALA A 90 -5.82 -1.49 -2.67
C ALA A 90 -6.14 -0.64 -3.91
N TYR A 91 -5.18 -0.50 -4.84
CA TYR A 91 -5.39 0.21 -6.10
C TYR A 91 -6.41 -0.47 -7.03
N ILE A 92 -6.36 -1.80 -7.18
CA ILE A 92 -7.31 -2.55 -8.00
C ILE A 92 -8.74 -2.34 -7.48
N PHE A 93 -8.94 -2.46 -6.17
CA PHE A 93 -10.26 -2.25 -5.57
C PHE A 93 -10.72 -0.79 -5.63
N LEU A 94 -9.81 0.19 -5.56
CA LEU A 94 -10.15 1.58 -5.82
C LEU A 94 -10.61 1.78 -7.26
N GLY A 95 -9.90 1.20 -8.22
CA GLY A 95 -10.26 1.22 -9.64
C GLY A 95 -11.63 0.60 -9.89
N LEU A 96 -11.92 -0.55 -9.28
CA LEU A 96 -13.24 -1.19 -9.31
C LEU A 96 -14.30 -0.28 -8.70
N ALA A 97 -14.04 0.31 -7.52
CA ALA A 97 -14.97 1.24 -6.88
C ALA A 97 -15.34 2.39 -7.81
N VAL A 98 -14.35 2.99 -8.48
CA VAL A 98 -14.53 4.05 -9.47
C VAL A 98 -15.29 3.55 -10.70
N GLY A 99 -14.97 2.36 -11.22
CA GLY A 99 -15.67 1.75 -12.36
C GLY A 99 -17.16 1.48 -12.11
N PHE A 100 -17.53 1.17 -10.86
CA PHE A 100 -18.93 1.05 -10.43
C PHE A 100 -19.54 2.38 -9.95
N GLY A 101 -18.73 3.43 -9.81
CA GLY A 101 -19.15 4.77 -9.43
C GLY A 101 -19.73 5.54 -10.62
N LYS A 102 -20.70 6.41 -10.36
CA LYS A 102 -21.11 7.42 -11.34
C LYS A 102 -20.31 8.68 -11.11
N ARG A 103 -19.78 9.28 -12.17
CA ARG A 103 -19.16 10.62 -12.06
C ARG A 103 -20.25 11.60 -11.64
N LYS A 104 -19.94 12.49 -10.69
CA LYS A 104 -20.85 13.57 -10.30
C LYS A 104 -20.90 14.56 -11.46
N ASP A 105 -22.10 14.84 -11.95
CA ASP A 105 -22.32 15.95 -12.87
C ASP A 105 -22.24 17.23 -12.01
N ASN A 106 -21.22 18.05 -12.28
CA ASN A 106 -21.05 19.36 -11.64
C ASN A 106 -22.13 20.33 -12.10
#